data_AF-A0A3N4GTW6-F1
#
_entry.id   AF-A0A3N4GTW6-F1
#
_cell.length_a   1.000
_cell.length_b   1.000
_cell.length_c   1.000
_cell.angle_alpha   90.00
_cell.angle_beta   90.00
_cell.angle_gamma   90.00
#
_symmetry.space_group_name_H-M   'P 1'
#
loop_
_entity.id
_entity.type
_entity.pdbx_description
1 polymer ?
#
loop_
_entity_poly.entity_id
_entity_poly.type
_entity_poly.pdbx_seq_one_letter_code
_entity_poly.pdbx_strand_id
1 'polypeptide(L)'
;MTVILVRHGRSTANTSGVLAGRTPGVSLDDKGRGQAAALVDRLQPYLAAITVVARSPLQRCAETMGPLVAALADAGLDVPEIVVDDLAEVDYGAWTNRTIAELRKEPLWTTVQQHPSAAVFPDGEGLATVQARAVAAVRALDREFGGSDGAGVWVACSHGDVIKAIVADAMGMHLDSFQRIVVEPASVSIIRYGDTRPYVHTVNSTTTLSVPIRPPASIDAVVGGDTGSDDENPTPSVGPGDNEPQPESPVAAGTGRHG
;
A
#
# COMPACT_ATOMS: atom_id res chain seq x y z
N MET A 1 -8.02 3.60 -6.87
CA MET A 1 -6.66 4.10 -7.18
C MET A 1 -5.64 3.22 -6.49
N THR A 2 -4.45 3.04 -7.07
CA THR A 2 -3.47 2.06 -6.54
C THR A 2 -2.14 2.75 -6.21
N VAL A 3 -1.69 2.60 -4.96
CA VAL A 3 -0.34 3.00 -4.53
C VAL A 3 0.58 1.79 -4.41
N ILE A 4 1.79 1.94 -4.93
CA ILE A 4 2.92 1.04 -4.76
C ILE A 4 3.85 1.66 -3.71
N LEU A 5 3.77 1.18 -2.48
CA LEU A 5 4.65 1.60 -1.39
C LEU A 5 5.96 0.84 -1.47
N VAL A 6 7.08 1.56 -1.52
CA VAL A 6 8.43 0.99 -1.59
C VAL A 6 9.23 1.40 -0.37
N ARG A 7 9.76 0.44 0.40
CA ARG A 7 10.77 0.76 1.40
C ARG A 7 12.10 1.04 0.70
N HIS A 8 12.84 2.05 1.14
CA HIS A 8 14.21 2.27 0.65
C HIS A 8 15.06 0.97 0.69
N GLY A 9 16.01 0.84 -0.23
CA GLY A 9 16.98 -0.26 -0.25
C GLY A 9 17.87 -0.28 1.00
N ARG A 10 18.62 -1.37 1.19
CA ARG A 10 19.49 -1.49 2.36
C ARG A 10 20.51 -0.35 2.43
N SER A 11 20.57 0.32 3.58
CA SER A 11 21.51 1.41 3.85
C SER A 11 22.66 0.96 4.74
N THR A 12 23.71 1.80 4.81
CA THR A 12 24.83 1.61 5.74
C THR A 12 24.37 1.47 7.20
N ALA A 13 23.35 2.22 7.61
CA ALA A 13 22.77 2.14 8.95
C ALA A 13 22.08 0.80 9.23
N ASN A 14 21.46 0.18 8.22
CA ASN A 14 20.88 -1.15 8.38
C ASN A 14 21.97 -2.20 8.62
N THR A 15 23.11 -2.05 7.95
CA THR A 15 24.26 -2.94 8.09
C THR A 15 24.93 -2.82 9.45
N SER A 16 25.03 -1.61 10.00
CA SER A 16 25.61 -1.37 11.32
C SER A 16 24.64 -1.60 12.49
N GLY A 17 23.36 -1.88 12.23
CA GLY A 17 22.36 -2.07 13.29
C GLY A 17 22.07 -0.80 14.09
N VAL A 18 22.19 0.36 13.44
CA VAL A 18 21.98 1.69 14.04
C VAL A 18 20.63 2.25 13.63
N LEU A 19 19.93 2.87 14.59
CA LEU A 19 18.67 3.55 14.33
C LEU A 19 18.94 4.96 13.78
N ALA A 20 19.09 5.07 12.46
CA ALA A 20 19.51 6.32 11.82
C ALA A 20 18.43 7.42 11.81
N GLY A 21 17.14 7.09 11.90
CA GLY A 21 16.06 8.07 11.79
C GLY A 21 16.20 8.97 10.55
N ARG A 22 16.26 10.28 10.79
CA ARG A 22 16.40 11.32 9.78
C ARG A 22 17.84 11.81 9.55
N THR A 23 18.84 11.08 10.06
CA THR A 23 20.27 11.46 9.92
C THR A 23 20.68 11.67 8.46
N PRO A 24 21.26 12.83 8.11
CA PRO A 24 21.81 13.09 6.77
C PRO A 24 22.99 12.17 6.43
N GLY A 25 23.24 11.95 5.14
CA GLY A 25 24.40 11.18 4.67
C GLY A 25 24.27 9.65 4.78
N VAL A 26 23.13 9.14 5.26
CA VAL A 26 22.85 7.70 5.29
C VAL A 26 22.43 7.25 3.89
N SER A 27 23.40 6.72 3.15
CA SER A 27 23.29 6.23 1.77
C SER A 27 23.04 4.70 1.71
N LEU A 28 22.63 4.22 0.54
CA LEU A 28 22.53 2.81 0.21
C LEU A 28 23.90 2.13 0.22
N ASP A 29 23.95 0.91 0.77
CA ASP A 29 25.13 0.05 0.60
C ASP A 29 25.10 -0.65 -0.78
N ASP A 30 26.14 -1.43 -1.09
CA ASP A 30 26.27 -2.13 -2.38
C ASP A 30 25.07 -3.04 -2.66
N LYS A 31 24.54 -3.69 -1.61
CA LYS A 31 23.33 -4.52 -1.71
C LYS A 31 22.11 -3.66 -1.97
N GLY A 32 21.96 -2.52 -1.29
CA GLY A 32 20.89 -1.56 -1.50
C GLY A 32 20.85 -1.00 -2.91
N ARG A 33 22.01 -0.71 -3.51
CA ARG A 33 22.09 -0.26 -4.90
C ARG A 33 21.68 -1.37 -5.88
N GLY A 34 22.09 -2.62 -5.63
CA GLY A 34 21.60 -3.77 -6.41
C GLY A 34 20.09 -3.97 -6.26
N GLN A 35 19.54 -3.77 -5.06
CA GLN A 35 18.10 -3.82 -4.82
C GLN A 35 17.33 -2.72 -5.56
N ALA A 36 17.86 -1.49 -5.60
CA ALA A 36 17.26 -0.38 -6.33
C ALA A 36 17.23 -0.64 -7.84
N ALA A 37 18.30 -1.22 -8.40
CA ALA A 37 18.33 -1.62 -9.80
C ALA A 37 17.29 -2.71 -10.10
N ALA A 38 17.22 -3.76 -9.27
CA ALA A 38 16.27 -4.87 -9.45
C ALA A 38 14.79 -4.43 -9.29
N LEU A 39 14.52 -3.31 -8.63
CA LEU A 39 13.17 -2.75 -8.55
C LEU A 39 12.63 -2.36 -9.93
N VAL A 40 13.49 -1.90 -10.83
CA VAL A 40 13.11 -1.53 -12.21
C VAL A 40 12.53 -2.74 -12.93
N ASP A 41 13.23 -3.88 -12.89
CA ASP A 41 12.78 -5.11 -13.54
C ASP A 41 11.41 -5.56 -13.01
N ARG A 42 11.18 -5.41 -11.70
CA ARG A 42 9.92 -5.80 -11.04
C ARG A 42 8.76 -4.89 -11.40
N LEU A 43 9.03 -3.63 -11.72
CA LEU A 43 8.02 -2.63 -12.10
C LEU A 43 7.92 -2.41 -13.62
N GLN A 44 8.83 -3.02 -14.40
CA GLN A 44 8.86 -2.91 -15.86
C GLN A 44 7.49 -3.15 -16.52
N PRO A 45 6.70 -4.17 -16.12
CA PRO A 45 5.39 -4.42 -16.72
C PRO A 45 4.36 -3.31 -16.47
N TYR A 46 4.63 -2.40 -15.53
CA TYR A 46 3.69 -1.41 -15.02
C TYR A 46 4.11 0.03 -15.30
N LEU A 47 5.28 0.28 -15.92
CA LEU A 47 5.82 1.64 -16.10
C LEU A 47 4.84 2.59 -16.77
N ALA A 48 4.16 2.15 -17.82
CA ALA A 48 3.18 2.96 -18.55
C ALA A 48 1.94 3.35 -17.74
N ALA A 49 1.67 2.67 -16.61
CA ALA A 49 0.57 3.00 -15.70
C ALA A 49 0.99 3.94 -14.56
N ILE A 50 2.30 4.14 -14.34
CA ILE A 50 2.81 4.97 -13.25
C ILE A 50 2.57 6.44 -13.59
N THR A 51 1.81 7.14 -12.74
CA THR A 51 1.45 8.55 -12.93
C THR A 51 2.36 9.52 -12.18
N VAL A 52 2.95 9.10 -11.07
CA VAL A 52 3.89 9.89 -10.26
C VAL A 52 4.80 8.99 -9.44
N VAL A 53 6.02 9.46 -9.17
CA VAL A 53 6.93 8.89 -8.18
C VAL A 53 7.07 9.87 -7.01
N ALA A 54 6.39 9.60 -5.90
CA ALA A 54 6.56 10.32 -4.66
C ALA A 54 7.64 9.66 -3.79
N ARG A 55 8.42 10.45 -3.05
CA ARG A 55 9.36 9.90 -2.07
C ARG A 55 9.57 10.79 -0.86
N SER A 56 10.03 10.16 0.21
CA SER A 56 10.66 10.83 1.35
C SER A 56 11.81 11.75 0.90
N PRO A 57 12.08 12.86 1.64
CA PRO A 57 13.24 13.71 1.40
C PRO A 57 14.59 13.04 1.66
N LEU A 58 14.63 11.90 2.35
CA LEU A 58 15.89 11.30 2.78
C LEU A 58 16.65 10.64 1.62
N GLN A 59 17.97 10.83 1.62
CA GLN A 59 18.91 10.39 0.57
C GLN A 59 18.71 8.94 0.13
N ARG A 60 18.61 8.00 1.07
CA ARG A 60 18.37 6.58 0.76
C ARG A 60 17.10 6.31 -0.06
N CYS A 61 16.04 7.10 0.10
CA CYS A 61 14.83 6.98 -0.73
C CYS A 61 15.07 7.54 -2.13
N ALA A 62 15.77 8.68 -2.25
CA ALA A 62 16.16 9.24 -3.54
C ALA A 62 17.04 8.25 -4.33
N GLU A 63 18.06 7.68 -3.69
CA GLU A 63 18.93 6.68 -4.31
C GLU A 63 18.19 5.39 -4.68
N THR A 64 17.15 5.01 -3.93
CA THR A 64 16.33 3.83 -4.25
C THR A 64 15.46 4.07 -5.48
N MET A 65 14.91 5.27 -5.64
CA MET A 65 14.02 5.63 -6.76
C MET A 65 14.77 6.06 -8.02
N GLY A 66 16.02 6.52 -7.91
CA GLY A 66 16.81 7.00 -9.04
C GLY A 66 16.79 6.07 -10.28
N PRO A 67 17.04 4.75 -10.14
CA PRO A 67 16.98 3.82 -11.27
C PRO A 67 15.60 3.74 -11.92
N LEU A 68 14.51 3.80 -11.14
CA LEU A 68 13.14 3.77 -11.66
C LEU A 68 12.82 5.06 -12.43
N VAL A 69 13.19 6.23 -11.88
CA VAL A 69 13.00 7.52 -12.54
C VAL A 69 13.76 7.58 -13.87
N ALA A 70 15.00 7.08 -13.90
CA ALA A 70 15.78 6.97 -15.14
C ALA A 70 15.10 6.04 -16.15
N ALA A 71 14.60 4.87 -15.72
CA ALA A 71 13.92 3.92 -16.61
C ALA A 71 12.60 4.48 -17.18
N LEU A 72 11.86 5.30 -16.42
CA LEU A 72 10.68 6.01 -16.90
C LEU A 72 11.05 7.02 -18.00
N ALA A 73 12.11 7.81 -17.78
CA ALA A 73 12.61 8.76 -18.77
C ALA A 73 13.13 8.08 -20.05
N ASP A 74 13.87 6.98 -19.92
CA ASP A 74 14.37 6.18 -21.05
C ASP A 74 13.24 5.56 -21.87
N ALA A 75 12.11 5.24 -21.22
CA ALA A 75 10.88 4.78 -21.87
C ALA A 75 10.08 5.93 -22.52
N GLY A 76 10.54 7.18 -22.41
CA GLY A 76 9.85 8.37 -22.93
C GLY A 76 8.59 8.75 -22.15
N LEU A 77 8.49 8.33 -20.88
CA LEU A 77 7.36 8.63 -20.01
C LEU A 77 7.68 9.87 -19.17
N ASP A 78 6.87 10.92 -19.31
CA ASP A 78 6.96 12.15 -18.52
C ASP A 78 6.24 11.97 -17.17
N VAL A 79 6.89 11.23 -16.26
CA VAL A 79 6.37 10.96 -14.91
C VAL A 79 7.08 11.87 -13.91
N PRO A 80 6.36 12.76 -13.21
CA PRO A 80 6.97 13.64 -12.22
C PRO A 80 7.51 12.87 -11.02
N GLU A 81 8.69 13.28 -10.54
CA GLU A 81 9.21 12.91 -9.22
C GLU A 81 8.91 14.03 -8.23
N ILE A 82 8.27 13.71 -7.10
CA ILE A 82 7.94 14.67 -6.04
C ILE A 82 8.51 14.26 -4.69
N VAL A 83 8.94 15.26 -3.91
CA VAL A 83 9.45 15.08 -2.56
C VAL A 83 8.35 15.42 -1.56
N VAL A 84 8.09 14.52 -0.62
CA VAL A 84 7.00 14.64 0.35
C VAL A 84 7.55 14.46 1.75
N ASP A 85 7.60 15.54 2.52
CA ASP A 85 8.15 15.56 3.88
C ASP A 85 7.40 14.63 4.83
N ASP A 86 6.08 14.50 4.66
CA ASP A 86 5.24 13.59 5.45
C ASP A 86 5.49 12.09 5.18
N LEU A 87 6.32 11.75 4.18
CA LEU A 87 6.84 10.40 3.97
C LEU A 87 8.20 10.17 4.64
N ALA A 88 8.76 11.16 5.35
CA ALA A 88 10.01 11.03 6.09
C ALA A 88 9.94 9.96 7.19
N GLU A 89 11.10 9.38 7.50
CA GLU A 89 11.26 8.43 8.60
C GLU A 89 10.83 9.03 9.93
N VAL A 90 10.55 8.17 10.90
CA VAL A 90 10.35 8.58 12.28
C VAL A 90 11.52 9.46 12.76
N ASP A 91 11.19 10.61 13.34
CA ASP A 91 12.13 11.35 14.18
C ASP A 91 12.25 10.65 15.53
N TYR A 92 13.27 9.82 15.65
CA TYR A 92 13.55 9.08 16.88
C TYR A 92 14.20 9.94 17.97
N GLY A 93 14.45 11.23 17.74
CA GLY A 93 15.00 12.15 18.74
C GLY A 93 16.26 11.60 19.39
N ALA A 94 16.28 11.50 20.72
CA ALA A 94 17.40 10.99 21.51
C ALA A 94 17.77 9.51 21.25
N TRP A 95 16.94 8.75 20.54
CA TRP A 95 17.28 7.40 20.09
C TRP A 95 18.10 7.36 18.79
N THR A 96 18.16 8.49 18.07
CA THR A 96 18.86 8.59 16.80
C THR A 96 20.35 8.26 16.94
N ASN A 97 20.88 7.50 15.97
CA ASN A 97 22.26 7.03 15.89
C ASN A 97 22.72 6.12 17.03
N ARG A 98 21.82 5.65 17.89
CA ARG A 98 22.10 4.59 18.87
C ARG A 98 21.93 3.22 18.24
N THR A 99 22.62 2.22 18.78
CA THR A 99 22.49 0.85 18.28
C THR A 99 21.21 0.20 18.78
N ILE A 100 20.60 -0.67 17.98
CA ILE A 100 19.42 -1.44 18.40
C ILE A 100 19.71 -2.28 19.66
N ALA A 101 20.95 -2.74 19.83
CA ALA A 101 21.36 -3.50 21.01
C ALA A 101 21.29 -2.68 22.31
N GLU A 102 21.61 -1.38 22.25
CA GLU A 102 21.45 -0.47 23.38
C GLU A 102 19.98 -0.13 23.62
N LEU A 103 19.25 0.18 22.54
CA LEU A 103 17.85 0.60 22.61
C LEU A 103 16.94 -0.49 23.19
N ARG A 104 17.25 -1.78 23.00
CA ARG A 104 16.53 -2.90 23.63
C ARG A 104 16.48 -2.85 25.17
N LYS A 105 17.36 -2.07 25.80
CA LYS A 105 17.43 -1.93 27.26
C LYS A 105 16.65 -0.72 27.76
N GLU A 106 16.18 0.15 26.87
CA GLU A 106 15.38 1.33 27.23
C GLU A 106 13.99 0.90 27.71
N PRO A 107 13.45 1.52 28.77
CA PRO A 107 12.07 1.25 29.20
C PRO A 107 11.04 1.47 28.07
N LEU A 108 11.26 2.48 27.24
CA LEU A 108 10.38 2.82 26.09
C LEU A 108 10.36 1.71 25.01
N TRP A 109 11.38 0.83 24.96
CA TRP A 109 11.40 -0.29 24.00
C TRP A 109 10.17 -1.18 24.11
N THR A 110 9.74 -1.49 25.34
CA THR A 110 8.54 -2.31 25.55
C THR A 110 7.29 -1.62 24.98
N THR A 111 7.16 -0.30 25.16
CA THR A 111 6.07 0.48 24.58
C THR A 111 6.14 0.46 23.05
N VAL A 112 7.30 0.69 22.44
CA VAL A 112 7.48 0.63 20.97
C VAL A 112 7.13 -0.74 20.39
N GLN A 113 7.35 -1.82 21.16
CA GLN A 113 7.08 -3.18 20.72
C GLN A 113 5.62 -3.61 20.92
N GLN A 114 4.97 -3.18 22.01
CA GLN A 114 3.66 -3.70 22.44
C GLN A 114 2.53 -2.69 22.34
N HIS A 115 2.83 -1.41 22.59
CA HIS A 115 1.87 -0.30 22.51
C HIS A 115 2.40 0.88 21.66
N PRO A 116 2.81 0.65 20.39
CA PRO A 116 3.31 1.70 19.51
C PRO A 116 2.47 2.98 19.49
N SER A 117 1.14 2.90 19.62
CA SER A 117 0.26 4.08 19.66
C SER A 117 0.56 5.05 20.81
N ALA A 118 1.14 4.57 21.91
CA ALA A 118 1.55 5.35 23.07
C ALA A 118 3.04 5.73 23.06
N ALA A 119 3.81 5.28 22.07
CA ALA A 119 5.24 5.55 21.99
C ALA A 119 5.50 6.98 21.48
N VAL A 120 6.17 7.77 22.32
CA VAL A 120 6.70 9.09 21.98
C VAL A 120 8.20 9.08 22.24
N PHE A 121 9.01 9.30 21.20
CA PHE A 121 10.45 9.33 21.34
C PHE A 121 10.89 10.65 22.01
N PRO A 122 11.78 10.63 23.03
CA PRO A 122 12.27 11.85 23.65
C PRO A 122 12.96 12.75 22.62
N ASP A 123 12.62 14.05 22.62
CA ASP A 123 13.11 15.03 21.64
C ASP A 123 12.81 14.66 20.17
N GLY A 124 11.82 13.80 19.94
CA GLY A 124 11.39 13.32 18.63
C GLY A 124 9.86 13.32 18.51
N GLU A 125 9.34 12.47 17.63
CA GLU A 125 7.89 12.37 17.37
C GLU A 125 7.27 11.11 17.98
N GLY A 126 5.93 11.06 18.03
CA GLY A 126 5.18 9.86 18.41
C GLY A 126 4.80 9.00 17.20
N LEU A 127 4.74 7.68 17.37
CA LEU A 127 4.37 6.79 16.27
C LEU A 127 2.92 7.00 15.79
N ALA A 128 2.01 7.44 16.68
CA ALA A 128 0.66 7.86 16.28
C ALA A 128 0.69 9.10 15.38
N THR A 129 1.58 10.06 15.66
CA THR A 129 1.79 11.25 14.81
C THR A 129 2.36 10.86 13.45
N VAL A 130 3.32 9.93 13.42
CA VAL A 130 3.87 9.37 12.18
C VAL A 130 2.78 8.73 11.32
N GLN A 131 1.92 7.90 11.94
CA GLN A 131 0.80 7.28 11.23
C GLN A 131 -0.12 8.36 10.65
N ALA A 132 -0.52 9.34 11.45
CA ALA A 132 -1.44 10.39 11.03
C ALA A 132 -0.91 11.17 9.81
N ARG A 133 0.35 11.66 9.86
CA ARG A 133 0.93 12.42 8.74
C ARG A 133 1.11 11.58 7.49
N ALA A 134 1.60 10.34 7.64
CA ALA A 134 1.88 9.48 6.50
C ALA A 134 0.59 9.01 5.80
N VAL A 135 -0.45 8.65 6.56
CA VAL A 135 -1.75 8.28 6.01
C VAL A 135 -2.42 9.47 5.33
N ALA A 136 -2.37 10.66 5.94
CA ALA A 136 -2.93 11.87 5.35
C ALA A 136 -2.26 12.20 4.01
N ALA A 137 -0.92 12.13 3.95
CA ALA A 137 -0.16 12.34 2.72
C ALA A 137 -0.50 11.31 1.64
N VAL A 138 -0.52 10.01 1.96
CA VAL A 138 -0.89 8.96 1.00
C VAL A 138 -2.30 9.17 0.45
N ARG A 139 -3.28 9.48 1.31
CA ARG A 139 -4.65 9.74 0.86
C ARG A 139 -4.78 11.02 0.03
N ALA A 140 -3.96 12.04 0.30
CA ALA A 140 -3.95 13.26 -0.51
C ALA A 140 -3.37 13.01 -1.90
N LEU A 141 -2.21 12.35 -1.98
CA LEU A 141 -1.57 11.96 -3.22
C LEU A 141 -2.45 11.02 -4.04
N ASP A 142 -3.11 10.06 -3.38
CA ASP A 142 -4.01 9.13 -4.06
C ASP A 142 -5.21 9.84 -4.73
N ARG A 143 -5.78 10.86 -4.07
CA ARG A 143 -6.83 11.70 -4.67
C ARG A 143 -6.32 12.54 -5.84
N GLU A 144 -5.08 13.00 -5.78
CA GLU A 144 -4.48 13.85 -6.80
C GLU A 144 -4.04 13.06 -8.05
N PHE A 145 -3.37 11.92 -7.84
CA PHE A 145 -2.69 11.16 -8.89
C PHE A 145 -3.38 9.86 -9.28
N GLY A 146 -4.46 9.49 -8.60
CA GLY A 146 -5.19 8.26 -8.84
C GLY A 146 -6.07 8.23 -10.10
N GLY A 147 -6.15 9.35 -10.82
CA GLY A 147 -6.89 9.48 -12.08
C GLY A 147 -8.41 9.54 -11.91
N SER A 148 -9.10 10.18 -12.84
CA SER A 148 -10.56 10.36 -12.79
C SER A 148 -11.36 9.07 -13.02
N ASP A 149 -10.75 8.03 -13.60
CA ASP A 149 -11.32 6.70 -13.83
C ASP A 149 -10.90 5.67 -12.78
N GLY A 150 -10.12 6.07 -11.78
CA GLY A 150 -9.63 5.21 -10.71
C GLY A 150 -8.63 4.13 -11.14
N ALA A 151 -8.05 4.26 -12.35
CA ALA A 151 -7.04 3.36 -12.91
C ALA A 151 -5.59 3.83 -12.67
N GLY A 152 -5.40 5.02 -12.08
CA GLY A 152 -4.06 5.55 -11.79
C GLY A 152 -3.27 4.67 -10.82
N VAL A 153 -2.03 4.36 -11.19
CA VAL A 153 -1.03 3.71 -10.35
C VAL A 153 0.06 4.71 -10.02
N TRP A 154 0.44 4.83 -8.76
CA TRP A 154 1.53 5.72 -8.37
C TRP A 154 2.47 5.06 -7.37
N VAL A 155 3.70 5.55 -7.28
CA VAL A 155 4.74 4.99 -6.42
C VAL A 155 5.02 5.93 -5.25
N ALA A 156 5.18 5.38 -4.04
CA ALA A 156 5.61 6.14 -2.87
C ALA A 156 6.79 5.45 -2.18
N CYS A 157 7.96 6.07 -2.16
CA CYS A 157 9.12 5.55 -1.42
C CYS A 157 9.22 6.14 -0.01
N SER A 158 9.27 5.26 0.99
CA SER A 158 9.37 5.64 2.40
C SER A 158 10.19 4.60 3.20
N HIS A 159 9.88 4.46 4.48
CA HIS A 159 10.69 3.74 5.48
C HIS A 159 9.88 2.67 6.20
N GLY A 160 10.57 1.84 6.98
CA GLY A 160 9.99 0.63 7.58
C GLY A 160 8.78 0.93 8.46
N ASP A 161 8.95 1.71 9.52
CA ASP A 161 7.87 1.97 10.48
C ASP A 161 6.75 2.83 9.88
N VAL A 162 7.10 3.75 8.97
CA VAL A 162 6.13 4.57 8.23
C VAL A 162 5.22 3.69 7.36
N ILE A 163 5.80 2.77 6.57
CA ILE A 163 5.04 1.87 5.71
C ILE A 163 4.20 0.90 6.56
N LYS A 164 4.74 0.36 7.66
CA LYS A 164 3.94 -0.46 8.60
C LYS A 164 2.71 0.31 9.10
N ALA A 165 2.87 1.59 9.44
CA ALA A 165 1.77 2.42 9.95
C ALA A 165 0.69 2.68 8.89
N ILE A 166 1.10 2.91 7.63
CA ILE A 166 0.19 3.04 6.48
C ILE A 166 -0.55 1.72 6.21
N VAL A 167 0.17 0.60 6.20
CA VAL A 167 -0.43 -0.73 5.97
C VAL A 167 -1.40 -1.08 7.10
N ALA A 168 -1.06 -0.78 8.37
CA ALA A 168 -1.96 -0.99 9.50
C ALA A 168 -3.27 -0.19 9.35
N ASP A 169 -3.21 1.10 8.97
CA ASP A 169 -4.41 1.90 8.66
C ASP A 169 -5.23 1.29 7.54
N ALA A 170 -4.57 0.90 6.45
CA ALA A 170 -5.24 0.30 5.29
C ALA A 170 -5.87 -1.08 5.58
N MET A 171 -5.36 -1.82 6.57
CA MET A 171 -5.98 -3.06 7.04
C MET A 171 -7.08 -2.83 8.09
N GLY A 172 -7.31 -1.59 8.53
CA GLY A 172 -8.18 -1.30 9.67
C GLY A 172 -7.65 -1.85 11.01
N MET A 173 -6.33 -2.07 11.09
CA MET A 173 -5.67 -2.59 12.29
C MET A 173 -5.32 -1.46 13.25
N HIS A 174 -5.50 -1.70 14.55
CA HIS A 174 -4.97 -0.80 15.57
C HIS A 174 -3.45 -0.69 15.46
N LEU A 175 -2.90 0.52 15.61
CA LEU A 175 -1.46 0.79 15.44
C LEU A 175 -0.57 -0.07 16.36
N ASP A 176 -1.08 -0.46 17.53
CA ASP A 176 -0.34 -1.34 18.44
C ASP A 176 0.01 -2.71 17.85
N SER A 177 -0.70 -3.12 16.79
CA SER A 177 -0.42 -4.37 16.08
C SER A 177 0.61 -4.22 14.96
N PHE A 178 1.09 -3.01 14.64
CA PHE A 178 1.89 -2.79 13.42
C PHE A 178 3.25 -3.48 13.43
N GLN A 179 3.81 -3.84 14.60
CA GLN A 179 5.08 -4.60 14.68
C GLN A 179 4.97 -6.03 14.15
N ARG A 180 3.74 -6.52 13.91
CA ARG A 180 3.49 -7.80 13.24
C ARG A 180 3.67 -7.72 11.73
N ILE A 181 3.72 -6.51 11.17
CA ILE A 181 3.92 -6.25 9.75
C ILE A 181 5.42 -6.17 9.48
N VAL A 182 5.91 -7.07 8.64
CA VAL A 182 7.29 -7.04 8.17
C VAL A 182 7.38 -6.12 6.96
N VAL A 183 8.40 -5.28 6.88
CA VAL A 183 8.71 -4.45 5.71
C VAL A 183 10.23 -4.46 5.53
N GLU A 184 10.74 -5.31 4.64
CA GLU A 184 12.15 -5.48 4.32
C GLU A 184 12.68 -4.37 3.38
N PRO A 185 14.00 -4.09 3.38
CA PRO A 185 14.55 -3.10 2.46
C PRO A 185 14.26 -3.45 1.00
N ALA A 186 13.87 -2.45 0.20
CA ALA A 186 13.39 -2.59 -1.19
C ALA A 186 12.18 -3.52 -1.39
N SER A 187 11.45 -3.83 -0.31
CA SER A 187 10.18 -4.51 -0.44
C SER A 187 9.08 -3.56 -0.92
N VAL A 188 8.07 -4.15 -1.53
CA VAL A 188 6.92 -3.49 -2.13
C VAL A 188 5.65 -3.95 -1.43
N SER A 189 4.81 -2.99 -1.06
CA SER A 189 3.43 -3.22 -0.59
C SER A 189 2.47 -2.47 -1.50
N ILE A 190 1.34 -3.09 -1.83
CA ILE A 190 0.38 -2.55 -2.81
C ILE A 190 -0.97 -2.39 -2.12
N ILE A 191 -1.49 -1.16 -2.18
CA ILE A 191 -2.78 -0.81 -1.59
C ILE A 191 -3.62 -0.16 -2.67
N ARG A 192 -4.85 -0.64 -2.82
CA ARG A 192 -5.87 0.01 -3.63
C ARG A 192 -6.82 0.76 -2.72
N TYR A 193 -6.90 2.07 -2.86
CA TYR A 193 -7.95 2.87 -2.22
C TYR A 193 -9.18 2.89 -3.13
N GLY A 194 -10.30 2.38 -2.61
CA GLY A 194 -11.62 2.50 -3.22
C GLY A 194 -12.51 3.47 -2.43
N ASP A 195 -13.73 3.69 -2.92
CA ASP A 195 -14.64 4.71 -2.39
C ASP A 195 -15.05 4.46 -0.93
N THR A 196 -15.17 3.19 -0.53
CA THR A 196 -15.64 2.79 0.80
C THR A 196 -14.51 2.37 1.72
N ARG A 197 -13.49 1.70 1.18
CA ARG A 197 -12.39 1.14 1.95
C ARG A 197 -11.13 0.93 1.11
N PRO A 198 -9.96 0.88 1.76
CA PRO A 198 -8.74 0.34 1.17
C PRO A 198 -8.78 -1.20 1.05
N TYR A 199 -8.04 -1.71 0.06
CA TYR A 199 -7.78 -3.12 -0.18
C TYR A 199 -6.27 -3.33 -0.23
N VAL A 200 -5.74 -4.16 0.66
CA VAL A 200 -4.30 -4.47 0.69
C VAL A 200 -4.06 -5.71 -0.16
N HIS A 201 -3.43 -5.53 -1.32
CA HIS A 201 -3.18 -6.60 -2.28
C HIS A 201 -1.86 -7.32 -2.02
N THR A 202 -0.87 -6.60 -1.47
CA THR A 202 0.46 -7.16 -1.23
C THR A 202 1.10 -6.45 -0.05
N VAL A 203 1.77 -7.21 0.81
CA VAL A 203 2.61 -6.68 1.88
C VAL A 203 3.98 -7.33 1.75
N ASN A 204 5.03 -6.51 1.72
CA ASN A 204 6.41 -6.97 1.80
C ASN A 204 6.87 -7.93 0.68
N SER A 205 6.44 -7.72 -0.56
CA SER A 205 7.01 -8.50 -1.67
C SER A 205 8.43 -8.01 -1.97
N THR A 206 9.39 -8.93 -2.01
CA THR A 206 10.76 -8.72 -2.51
C THR A 206 10.99 -9.40 -3.87
N THR A 207 9.90 -9.89 -4.49
CA THR A 207 9.89 -10.68 -5.72
C THR A 207 8.89 -10.09 -6.73
N THR A 208 8.44 -10.89 -7.69
CA THR A 208 7.40 -10.59 -8.68
C THR A 208 6.18 -9.95 -8.04
N LEU A 209 5.59 -9.00 -8.76
CA LEU A 209 4.47 -8.19 -8.30
C LEU A 209 3.22 -8.49 -9.13
N SER A 210 2.06 -8.35 -8.49
CA SER A 210 0.77 -8.26 -9.16
C SER A 210 0.12 -6.94 -8.74
N VAL A 211 0.05 -5.99 -9.68
CA VAL A 211 -0.51 -4.65 -9.42
C VAL A 211 -1.92 -4.57 -10.01
N PRO A 212 -2.95 -4.23 -9.22
CA PRO A 212 -4.31 -4.03 -9.73
C PRO A 212 -4.42 -2.69 -10.44
N ILE A 213 -4.35 -2.71 -11.78
CA ILE A 213 -4.42 -1.50 -12.62
C ILE A 213 -5.89 -1.08 -12.87
N ARG A 214 -6.82 -2.04 -12.90
CA ARG A 214 -8.24 -1.76 -13.15
C ARG A 214 -9.06 -1.76 -11.86
N PRO A 215 -10.15 -0.96 -11.79
CA PRO A 215 -11.14 -1.11 -10.73
C PRO A 215 -11.74 -2.51 -10.72
N PRO A 216 -12.03 -3.08 -9.54
CA PRO A 216 -12.83 -4.30 -9.48
C PRO A 216 -14.22 -4.04 -10.07
N ALA A 217 -14.81 -5.07 -10.68
CA ALA A 217 -16.15 -4.99 -11.28
C ALA A 217 -17.26 -4.70 -10.26
N SER A 218 -16.99 -4.91 -8.95
CA SER A 218 -17.88 -4.62 -7.84
C SER A 218 -17.14 -3.95 -6.69
N ILE A 219 -17.86 -3.14 -5.91
CA ILE A 219 -17.37 -2.50 -4.67
C ILE A 219 -17.54 -3.41 -3.43
N ASP A 220 -18.31 -4.49 -3.57
CA ASP A 220 -18.52 -5.45 -2.49
C ASP A 220 -17.30 -6.34 -2.33
N ALA A 221 -17.03 -6.75 -1.09
CA ALA A 221 -16.00 -7.74 -0.83
C ALA A 221 -16.46 -9.10 -1.36
N VAL A 222 -15.61 -9.80 -2.12
CA VAL A 222 -15.90 -11.15 -2.58
C VAL A 222 -15.95 -12.10 -1.38
N VAL A 223 -17.15 -12.57 -1.03
CA VAL A 223 -17.36 -13.48 0.09
C VAL A 223 -16.75 -14.85 -0.27
N GLY A 224 -15.72 -15.26 0.48
CA GLY A 224 -15.00 -16.52 0.25
C GLY A 224 -13.71 -16.39 -0.58
N GLY A 225 -13.39 -15.21 -1.13
CA GLY A 225 -12.23 -14.98 -1.99
C GLY A 225 -12.51 -15.16 -3.49
N ASP A 226 -11.57 -14.73 -4.33
CA ASP A 226 -11.65 -14.88 -5.79
C ASP A 226 -11.59 -16.36 -6.21
N THR A 227 -12.44 -16.76 -7.15
CA THR A 227 -12.49 -18.13 -7.71
C THR A 227 -11.41 -18.36 -8.76
N GLY A 228 -10.76 -17.31 -9.25
CA GLY A 228 -9.71 -17.41 -10.28
C GLY A 228 -10.25 -17.85 -11.64
N SER A 229 -11.55 -17.65 -11.91
CA SER A 229 -12.11 -17.86 -13.24
C SER A 229 -11.85 -16.63 -14.11
N ASP A 230 -11.19 -16.84 -15.24
CA ASP A 230 -11.00 -15.83 -16.30
C ASP A 230 -12.35 -15.61 -17.02
N ASP A 231 -13.36 -15.08 -16.34
CA ASP A 231 -14.66 -14.82 -16.97
C ASP A 231 -14.63 -13.50 -17.76
N GLU A 232 -14.30 -13.59 -19.04
CA GLU A 232 -14.40 -12.51 -20.04
C GLU A 232 -15.86 -12.10 -20.38
N ASN A 233 -16.88 -12.49 -19.60
CA ASN A 233 -18.26 -12.11 -19.92
C ASN A 233 -19.17 -12.09 -18.68
N PRO A 234 -19.54 -10.91 -18.14
CA PRO A 234 -20.54 -10.86 -17.08
C PRO A 234 -21.91 -11.05 -17.70
N THR A 235 -22.42 -12.29 -17.70
CA THR A 235 -23.86 -12.49 -17.81
C THR A 235 -24.51 -11.94 -16.54
N PRO A 236 -25.57 -11.12 -16.63
CA PRO A 236 -26.22 -10.59 -15.44
C PRO A 236 -26.85 -11.75 -14.67
N SER A 237 -26.48 -11.89 -13.40
CA SER A 237 -27.11 -12.82 -12.48
C SER A 237 -28.58 -12.42 -12.31
N VAL A 238 -29.49 -13.21 -12.87
CA VAL A 238 -30.92 -13.11 -12.61
C VAL A 238 -31.15 -13.61 -11.19
N GLY A 239 -31.53 -12.71 -10.28
CA GLY A 239 -31.92 -13.05 -8.92
C GLY A 239 -33.17 -13.96 -8.89
N PRO A 240 -33.39 -14.71 -7.80
CA PRO A 240 -34.54 -15.61 -7.69
C PRO A 240 -35.83 -14.79 -7.69
N GLY A 241 -36.70 -15.10 -8.65
CA GLY A 241 -37.92 -14.36 -8.93
C GLY A 241 -38.87 -14.26 -7.74
N ASP A 242 -39.45 -13.07 -7.60
CA ASP A 242 -40.57 -12.78 -6.73
C ASP A 242 -41.76 -13.69 -7.08
N ASN A 243 -42.28 -14.35 -6.05
CA ASN A 243 -43.42 -15.24 -6.12
C ASN A 243 -44.70 -14.40 -5.99
N GLU A 244 -45.27 -13.94 -7.12
CA GLU A 244 -46.62 -13.36 -7.15
C GLU A 244 -47.65 -14.39 -7.63
N PRO A 245 -48.81 -14.51 -6.95
CA PRO A 245 -49.81 -15.54 -7.25
C PRO A 245 -50.65 -15.18 -8.48
N GLN A 246 -50.90 -16.17 -9.34
CA GLN A 246 -51.70 -16.04 -10.55
C GLN A 246 -53.18 -15.71 -10.25
N PRO A 247 -53.85 -14.89 -11.08
CA PRO A 247 -55.29 -14.69 -10.97
C PRO A 247 -56.05 -15.84 -11.66
N GLU A 248 -57.05 -16.37 -10.95
CA GLU A 248 -58.01 -17.35 -11.45
C GLU A 248 -58.79 -16.78 -12.65
N SER A 249 -58.90 -17.57 -13.72
CA SER A 249 -59.77 -17.28 -14.87
C SER A 249 -61.13 -18.00 -14.73
N PRO A 250 -62.23 -17.37 -15.18
CA PRO A 250 -63.57 -17.74 -14.76
C PRO A 250 -64.16 -18.92 -15.53
N VAL A 251 -65.02 -19.63 -14.80
CA VAL A 251 -65.92 -20.69 -15.26
C VAL A 251 -66.90 -20.15 -16.31
N ALA A 252 -67.04 -20.86 -17.44
CA ALA A 252 -68.23 -20.78 -18.29
C ALA A 252 -68.66 -22.19 -18.73
N ALA A 253 -69.96 -22.40 -18.65
CA ALA A 253 -70.66 -23.68 -18.58
C ALA A 253 -71.15 -24.20 -19.94
N GLY A 254 -71.47 -25.50 -19.95
CA GLY A 254 -72.46 -26.12 -20.83
C GLY A 254 -71.88 -26.71 -22.12
N THR A 255 -72.32 -27.84 -22.66
CA THR A 255 -73.47 -28.74 -22.44
C THR A 255 -73.24 -29.94 -23.36
N GLY A 256 -73.77 -31.13 -23.03
CA GLY A 256 -74.30 -32.04 -24.07
C GLY A 256 -73.81 -33.49 -24.10
N ARG A 257 -74.59 -34.35 -23.43
CA ARG A 257 -74.92 -35.77 -23.68
C ARG A 257 -74.49 -36.45 -25.00
N HIS A 258 -74.11 -37.74 -24.87
CA HIS A 258 -74.68 -38.98 -25.43
C HIS A 258 -73.54 -39.97 -25.78
N GLY A 259 -73.55 -41.25 -25.42
CA GLY A 259 -74.48 -42.09 -24.67
C GLY A 259 -73.79 -43.40 -24.26
#